data_AF-A0A5Q0TR32-F1
#
_entry.id   AF-A0A5Q0TR32-F1
#
_cell.length_a   1.000
_cell.length_b   1.000
_cell.length_c   1.000
_cell.angle_alpha   90.00
_cell.angle_beta   90.00
_cell.angle_gamma   90.00
#
_symmetry.space_group_name_H-M   'P 1'
#
loop_
_entity.id
_entity.type
_entity.pdbx_description
1 polymer ?
#
loop_
_entity_poly.entity_id
_entity_poly.type
_entity_poly.pdbx_seq_one_letter_code
_entity_poly.pdbx_strand_id
1 'polypeptide(L)'
;MFKLRLNNKEEEVFERITFTAELIGEAVKILQSEVDHVRKGEYDQIPADLIKIKSIHERAGMLREEILSTLYGEAFLPDFKESMVMLTQALFNTLSSVKDAARALGSRKVDGKCITILSEMLITYLALVDEASHKIHELTRHLGSDVEVSLKLSREIQAMEREGDDIKDTLLQRLYEIEKEIDIISILQMKDVIIFIDDILDSLEDATLSVEIFYATLKS
;
A
#
# COMPACT_ATOMS: atom_id res chain seq x y z
N MET A 1 -11.95 -25.08 12.19
CA MET A 1 -12.24 -24.35 10.94
C MET A 1 -13.61 -23.69 11.07
N PHE A 2 -13.62 -22.40 11.42
CA PHE A 2 -14.85 -21.61 11.54
C PHE A 2 -15.07 -20.92 10.18
N LYS A 3 -16.04 -21.38 9.39
CA LYS A 3 -16.36 -20.79 8.09
C LYS A 3 -17.62 -19.94 8.23
N LEU A 4 -17.53 -18.64 7.93
CA LEU A 4 -18.69 -17.77 7.91
C LEU A 4 -19.68 -18.25 6.84
N ARG A 5 -20.97 -18.29 7.17
CA ARG A 5 -22.03 -18.44 6.17
C ARG A 5 -22.27 -17.09 5.54
N LEU A 6 -21.55 -16.83 4.45
CA LEU A 6 -21.72 -15.60 3.69
C LEU A 6 -22.93 -15.71 2.76
N ASN A 7 -23.58 -14.58 2.53
CA ASN A 7 -24.50 -14.44 1.41
C ASN A 7 -23.73 -14.02 0.14
N ASN A 8 -24.34 -14.20 -1.04
CA ASN A 8 -23.69 -13.89 -2.33
C ASN A 8 -23.18 -12.43 -2.43
N LYS A 9 -23.75 -11.49 -1.67
CA LYS A 9 -23.36 -10.08 -1.69
C LYS A 9 -22.14 -9.79 -0.82
N GLU A 10 -22.00 -10.46 0.32
CA GLU A 10 -20.78 -10.41 1.14
C GLU A 10 -19.60 -11.03 0.39
N GLU A 11 -19.83 -12.14 -0.32
CA GLU A 11 -18.82 -12.75 -1.19
C GLU A 11 -18.38 -11.79 -2.29
N GLU A 12 -19.33 -11.13 -2.97
CA GLU A 12 -19.05 -10.12 -4.00
C GLU A 12 -18.19 -8.95 -3.46
N VAL A 13 -18.45 -8.49 -2.23
CA VAL A 13 -17.64 -7.46 -1.57
C VAL A 13 -16.22 -7.97 -1.29
N PHE A 14 -16.07 -9.16 -0.73
CA PHE A 14 -14.76 -9.74 -0.45
C PHE A 14 -13.93 -10.01 -1.70
N GLU A 15 -14.55 -10.45 -2.80
CA GLU A 15 -13.89 -10.63 -4.09
C GLU A 15 -13.31 -9.32 -4.61
N ARG A 16 -14.08 -8.22 -4.58
CA ARG A 16 -13.61 -6.89 -5.01
C ARG A 16 -12.51 -6.32 -4.09
N ILE A 17 -12.62 -6.54 -2.78
CA ILE A 17 -11.58 -6.16 -1.81
C ILE A 17 -10.29 -6.92 -2.10
N THR A 18 -10.38 -8.24 -2.30
CA THR A 18 -9.23 -9.10 -2.64
C THR A 18 -8.58 -8.64 -3.93
N PHE A 19 -9.40 -8.31 -4.93
CA PHE A 19 -8.91 -7.83 -6.21
C PHE A 19 -8.25 -6.45 -6.09
N THR A 20 -8.72 -5.58 -5.20
CA THR A 20 -8.05 -4.30 -4.89
C THR A 20 -6.69 -4.53 -4.24
N ALA A 21 -6.55 -5.54 -3.36
CA ALA A 21 -5.28 -5.92 -2.76
C ALA A 21 -4.29 -6.51 -3.79
N GLU A 22 -4.76 -7.25 -4.79
CA GLU A 22 -3.94 -7.69 -5.92
C GLU A 22 -3.37 -6.50 -6.72
N LEU A 23 -4.21 -5.48 -6.98
CA LEU A 23 -3.79 -4.25 -7.66
C LEU A 23 -2.71 -3.48 -6.89
N ILE A 24 -2.72 -3.51 -5.54
CA ILE A 24 -1.65 -2.93 -4.72
C ILE A 24 -0.31 -3.59 -5.07
N GLY A 25 -0.25 -4.91 -5.07
CA GLY A 25 0.97 -5.65 -5.39
C GLY A 25 1.48 -5.36 -6.82
N GLU A 26 0.58 -5.21 -7.80
CA GLU A 26 0.96 -4.79 -9.15
C GLU A 26 1.58 -3.38 -9.17
N ALA A 27 0.96 -2.43 -8.46
CA ALA A 27 1.43 -1.05 -8.41
C ALA A 27 2.79 -0.92 -7.70
N VAL A 28 2.98 -1.64 -6.59
CA VAL A 28 4.25 -1.68 -5.84
C VAL A 28 5.39 -2.22 -6.71
N LYS A 29 5.14 -3.26 -7.51
CA LYS A 29 6.14 -3.79 -8.45
C LYS A 29 6.53 -2.77 -9.52
N ILE A 30 5.59 -1.96 -9.99
CA ILE A 30 5.89 -0.89 -10.94
C ILE A 30 6.72 0.21 -10.25
N LEU A 31 6.39 0.59 -9.01
CA LEU A 31 7.18 1.55 -8.23
C LEU A 31 8.62 1.06 -8.00
N GLN A 32 8.82 -0.23 -7.70
CA GLN A 32 10.14 -0.85 -7.63
C GLN A 32 10.91 -0.72 -8.95
N SER A 33 10.24 -1.01 -10.08
CA SER A 33 10.83 -0.82 -11.41
C SER A 33 11.19 0.63 -11.69
N GLU A 34 10.37 1.58 -11.26
CA GLU A 34 10.60 3.01 -11.43
C GLU A 34 11.86 3.47 -10.67
N VAL A 35 12.03 3.03 -9.42
CA VAL A 35 13.27 3.26 -8.63
C VAL A 35 14.48 2.67 -9.35
N ASP A 36 14.35 1.48 -9.92
CA ASP A 36 15.42 0.85 -10.68
C ASP A 36 15.77 1.61 -11.96
N HIS A 37 14.76 2.14 -12.68
CA HIS A 37 14.97 3.01 -13.83
C HIS A 37 15.71 4.29 -13.44
N VAL A 38 15.30 4.95 -12.35
CA VAL A 38 15.98 6.15 -11.82
C VAL A 38 17.44 5.85 -11.48
N ARG A 39 17.70 4.73 -10.79
CA ARG A 39 19.05 4.28 -10.42
C ARG A 39 19.96 4.03 -11.62
N LYS A 40 19.41 3.50 -12.71
CA LYS A 40 20.13 3.25 -13.97
C LYS A 40 20.22 4.49 -14.86
N GLY A 41 19.53 5.58 -14.50
CA GLY A 41 19.44 6.79 -15.32
C GLY A 41 18.47 6.67 -16.52
N GLU A 42 17.60 5.67 -16.52
CA GLU A 42 16.66 5.32 -17.59
C GLU A 42 15.36 6.15 -17.50
N TYR A 43 15.50 7.48 -17.40
CA TYR A 43 14.37 8.41 -17.17
C TYR A 43 13.29 8.40 -18.27
N ASP A 44 13.62 7.89 -19.46
CA ASP A 44 12.67 7.78 -20.57
C ASP A 44 11.57 6.73 -20.31
N GLN A 45 11.77 5.81 -19.35
CA GLN A 45 10.77 4.81 -18.95
C GLN A 45 9.75 5.36 -17.94
N ILE A 46 10.13 6.37 -17.16
CA ILE A 46 9.33 6.92 -16.05
C ILE A 46 7.90 7.33 -16.47
N PRO A 47 7.68 8.03 -17.61
CA PRO A 47 6.32 8.35 -18.03
C PRO A 47 5.43 7.13 -18.25
N ALA A 48 6.00 6.01 -18.72
CA ALA A 48 5.24 4.79 -18.93
C ALA A 48 4.85 4.15 -17.59
N ASP A 49 5.73 4.16 -16.59
CA ASP A 49 5.44 3.61 -15.26
C ASP A 49 4.38 4.44 -14.53
N LEU A 50 4.48 5.78 -14.59
CA LEU A 50 3.46 6.69 -14.06
C LEU A 50 2.08 6.47 -14.69
N ILE A 51 2.02 6.22 -16.00
CA ILE A 51 0.76 5.91 -16.69
C ILE A 51 0.16 4.59 -16.19
N LYS A 52 0.97 3.55 -16.01
CA LYS A 52 0.49 2.25 -15.50
C LYS A 52 -0.06 2.40 -14.08
N ILE A 53 0.70 3.04 -13.18
CA ILE A 53 0.29 3.25 -11.79
C ILE A 53 -1.00 4.09 -11.74
N LYS A 54 -1.09 5.15 -12.54
CA LYS A 54 -2.31 5.95 -12.66
C LYS A 54 -3.51 5.12 -13.13
N SER A 55 -3.33 4.25 -14.13
CA SER A 55 -4.40 3.37 -14.62
C SER A 55 -4.87 2.39 -13.55
N ILE A 56 -3.95 1.84 -12.74
CA ILE A 56 -4.29 0.98 -11.60
C ILE A 56 -5.08 1.76 -10.54
N HIS A 57 -4.62 2.97 -10.21
CA HIS A 57 -5.30 3.86 -9.24
C HIS A 57 -6.73 4.20 -9.67
N GLU A 58 -6.95 4.54 -10.94
CA GLU A 58 -8.28 4.83 -11.49
C GLU A 58 -9.20 3.60 -11.43
N ARG A 59 -8.67 2.42 -11.77
CA ARG A 59 -9.42 1.14 -11.68
C ARG A 59 -9.82 0.83 -10.24
N ALA A 60 -8.92 1.00 -9.28
CA ALA A 60 -9.22 0.83 -7.86
C ALA A 60 -10.22 1.85 -7.35
N GLY A 61 -10.19 3.09 -7.86
CA GLY A 61 -11.22 4.09 -7.60
C GLY A 61 -12.61 3.63 -8.02
N MET A 62 -12.74 3.03 -9.21
CA MET A 62 -14.01 2.45 -9.66
C MET A 62 -14.48 1.29 -8.76
N LEU A 63 -13.57 0.38 -8.41
CA LEU A 63 -13.88 -0.74 -7.51
C LEU A 63 -14.35 -0.27 -6.14
N ARG A 64 -13.71 0.78 -5.60
CA ARG A 64 -14.13 1.42 -4.34
C ARG A 64 -15.57 1.89 -4.44
N GLU A 65 -15.94 2.63 -5.48
CA GLU A 65 -17.31 3.11 -5.66
C GLU A 65 -18.31 1.95 -5.80
N GLU A 66 -17.95 0.87 -6.49
CA GLU A 66 -18.79 -0.34 -6.60
C GLU A 66 -19.00 -1.03 -5.25
N ILE A 67 -17.94 -1.18 -4.45
CA ILE A 67 -18.01 -1.75 -3.10
C ILE A 67 -18.91 -0.88 -2.22
N LEU A 68 -18.66 0.43 -2.17
CA LEU A 68 -19.46 1.36 -1.37
C LEU A 68 -20.93 1.37 -1.78
N SER A 69 -21.22 1.37 -3.09
CA SER A 69 -22.58 1.27 -3.61
C SER A 69 -23.28 -0.01 -3.14
N THR A 70 -22.57 -1.15 -3.14
CA THR A 70 -23.08 -2.42 -2.63
C THR A 70 -23.34 -2.34 -1.11
N LEU A 71 -22.39 -1.79 -0.35
CA LEU A 71 -22.50 -1.66 1.12
C LEU A 71 -23.67 -0.76 1.53
N TYR A 72 -23.92 0.33 0.82
CA TYR A 72 -25.02 1.25 1.12
C TYR A 72 -26.37 0.79 0.55
N GLY A 73 -26.37 0.05 -0.56
CA GLY A 73 -27.59 -0.44 -1.22
C GLY A 73 -28.21 -1.67 -0.56
N GLU A 74 -27.41 -2.49 0.11
CA GLU A 74 -27.86 -3.76 0.69
C GLU A 74 -28.10 -3.68 2.20
N ALA A 75 -28.89 -4.62 2.73
CA ALA A 75 -29.23 -4.71 4.16
C ALA A 75 -28.18 -5.47 4.99
N PHE A 76 -26.90 -5.09 4.89
CA PHE A 76 -25.85 -5.66 5.75
C PHE A 76 -25.96 -5.20 7.20
N LEU A 77 -25.37 -5.99 8.11
CA LEU A 77 -25.20 -5.60 9.50
C LEU A 77 -24.34 -4.32 9.61
N PRO A 78 -24.65 -3.39 10.53
CA PRO A 78 -23.89 -2.15 10.69
C PRO A 78 -22.38 -2.36 10.86
N ASP A 79 -21.98 -3.29 11.72
CA ASP A 79 -20.57 -3.56 12.03
C ASP A 79 -19.81 -4.12 10.81
N PHE A 80 -20.49 -4.93 9.99
CA PHE A 80 -19.93 -5.40 8.71
C PHE A 80 -19.74 -4.23 7.75
N LYS A 81 -20.74 -3.35 7.60
CA LYS A 81 -20.63 -2.18 6.71
C LYS A 81 -19.48 -1.29 7.12
N GLU A 82 -19.38 -0.94 8.39
CA GLU A 82 -18.34 -0.07 8.91
C GLU A 82 -16.95 -0.66 8.63
N SER A 83 -16.73 -1.92 9.01
CA SER A 83 -15.45 -2.59 8.81
C SER A 83 -15.06 -2.69 7.34
N MET A 84 -16.02 -2.99 6.45
CA MET A 84 -15.76 -3.08 5.01
C MET A 84 -15.51 -1.72 4.37
N VAL A 85 -16.20 -0.66 4.81
CA VAL A 85 -15.92 0.71 4.36
C VAL A 85 -14.49 1.11 4.74
N MET A 86 -14.10 0.87 6.01
CA MET A 86 -12.75 1.19 6.49
C MET A 86 -11.68 0.42 5.73
N LEU A 87 -11.84 -0.90 5.59
CA LEU A 87 -10.91 -1.74 4.85
C LEU A 87 -10.78 -1.29 3.39
N THR A 88 -11.91 -1.01 2.72
CA THR A 88 -11.91 -0.53 1.33
C THR A 88 -11.17 0.80 1.19
N GLN A 89 -11.37 1.72 2.14
CA GLN A 89 -10.71 3.02 2.12
C GLN A 89 -9.21 2.90 2.38
N ALA A 90 -8.78 2.05 3.31
CA ALA A 90 -7.37 1.82 3.62
C ALA A 90 -6.60 1.23 2.42
N LEU A 91 -7.18 0.23 1.73
CA LEU A 91 -6.59 -0.34 0.50
C LEU A 91 -6.50 0.70 -0.63
N PHE A 92 -7.51 1.56 -0.78
CA PHE A 92 -7.47 2.64 -1.76
C PHE A 92 -6.43 3.72 -1.41
N ASN A 93 -6.29 4.06 -0.13
CA ASN A 93 -5.26 4.99 0.35
C ASN A 93 -3.87 4.43 0.06
N THR A 94 -3.66 3.14 0.28
CA THR A 94 -2.41 2.43 -0.08
C THR A 94 -2.01 2.68 -1.53
N LEU A 95 -2.93 2.49 -2.48
CA LEU A 95 -2.69 2.77 -3.90
C LEU A 95 -2.46 4.26 -4.20
N SER A 96 -3.08 5.14 -3.43
CA SER A 96 -2.87 6.58 -3.55
C SER A 96 -1.44 6.95 -3.13
N SER A 97 -0.95 6.39 -2.03
CA SER A 97 0.44 6.54 -1.56
C SER A 97 1.45 5.99 -2.56
N VAL A 98 1.21 4.80 -3.16
CA VAL A 98 2.06 4.27 -4.24
C VAL A 98 2.15 5.25 -5.41
N LYS A 99 1.01 5.80 -5.84
CA LYS A 99 0.94 6.77 -6.94
C LYS A 99 1.65 8.07 -6.58
N ASP A 100 1.54 8.55 -5.35
CA ASP A 100 2.16 9.79 -4.91
C ASP A 100 3.69 9.62 -4.73
N ALA A 101 4.15 8.47 -4.25
CA ALA A 101 5.57 8.08 -4.23
C ALA A 101 6.17 8.06 -5.64
N ALA A 102 5.51 7.35 -6.57
CA ALA A 102 5.91 7.31 -7.98
C ALA A 102 5.96 8.71 -8.59
N ARG A 103 4.91 9.51 -8.38
CA ARG A 103 4.86 10.89 -8.88
C ARG A 103 5.98 11.76 -8.31
N ALA A 104 6.28 11.65 -7.01
CA ALA A 104 7.37 12.40 -6.39
C ALA A 104 8.71 12.01 -7.01
N LEU A 105 8.96 10.70 -7.17
CA LEU A 105 10.16 10.15 -7.78
C LEU A 105 10.33 10.61 -9.24
N GLY A 106 9.27 10.50 -10.05
CA GLY A 106 9.28 10.84 -11.47
C GLY A 106 9.10 12.33 -11.80
N SER A 107 8.88 13.20 -10.80
CA SER A 107 8.60 14.63 -11.02
C SER A 107 9.75 15.40 -11.67
N ARG A 108 10.99 14.97 -11.39
CA ARG A 108 12.23 15.50 -11.99
C ARG A 108 13.34 14.46 -11.86
N LYS A 109 14.43 14.68 -12.60
CA LYS A 109 15.65 13.89 -12.42
C LYS A 109 16.19 14.08 -11.01
N VAL A 110 16.33 12.97 -10.29
CA VAL A 110 16.94 12.91 -8.96
C VAL A 110 18.43 13.17 -9.09
N ASP A 111 19.03 13.89 -8.13
CA ASP A 111 20.47 14.04 -8.07
C ASP A 111 21.17 12.67 -7.98
N GLY A 112 22.16 12.46 -8.86
CA GLY A 112 22.84 11.17 -9.00
C GLY A 112 23.56 10.71 -7.72
N LYS A 113 24.11 11.65 -6.92
CA LYS A 113 24.71 11.29 -5.63
C LYS A 113 23.65 10.90 -4.62
N CYS A 114 22.54 11.65 -4.57
CA CYS A 114 21.43 11.38 -3.67
C CYS A 114 20.88 9.96 -3.87
N ILE A 115 20.54 9.58 -5.11
CA ILE A 115 20.03 8.23 -5.40
C ILE A 115 21.07 7.16 -5.08
N THR A 116 22.36 7.41 -5.38
CA THR A 116 23.44 6.45 -5.09
C THR A 116 23.55 6.15 -3.59
N ILE A 117 23.47 7.19 -2.76
CA ILE A 117 23.63 7.07 -1.30
C ILE A 117 22.42 6.36 -0.67
N LEU A 118 21.21 6.62 -1.16
CA LEU A 118 19.99 6.07 -0.57
C LEU A 118 19.56 4.71 -1.18
N SER A 119 20.16 4.31 -2.30
CA SER A 119 19.65 3.21 -3.14
C SER A 119 19.46 1.89 -2.38
N GLU A 120 20.43 1.45 -1.58
CA GLU A 120 20.37 0.14 -0.93
C GLU A 120 19.22 0.08 0.08
N MET A 121 19.06 1.14 0.88
CA MET A 121 17.99 1.22 1.85
C MET A 121 16.62 1.43 1.18
N LEU A 122 16.54 2.20 0.10
CA LEU A 122 15.29 2.33 -0.68
C LEU A 122 14.84 0.99 -1.27
N ILE A 123 15.78 0.19 -1.80
CA ILE A 123 15.47 -1.15 -2.31
C ILE A 123 14.98 -2.06 -1.19
N THR A 124 15.65 -2.01 -0.03
CA THR A 124 15.25 -2.77 1.15
C THR A 124 13.85 -2.37 1.61
N TYR A 125 13.57 -1.06 1.65
CA TYR A 125 12.27 -0.54 2.06
C TYR A 125 11.16 -1.00 1.10
N LEU A 126 11.38 -0.89 -0.20
CA LEU A 126 10.42 -1.34 -1.20
C LEU A 126 10.24 -2.85 -1.26
N ALA A 127 11.24 -3.64 -0.86
CA ALA A 127 11.10 -5.09 -0.71
C ALA A 127 10.17 -5.44 0.46
N LEU A 128 10.30 -4.73 1.58
CA LEU A 128 9.40 -4.85 2.73
C LEU A 128 7.96 -4.48 2.33
N VAL A 129 7.77 -3.38 1.61
CA VAL A 129 6.46 -2.97 1.07
C VAL A 129 5.87 -4.01 0.12
N ASP A 130 6.68 -4.60 -0.76
CA ASP A 130 6.22 -5.67 -1.67
C ASP A 130 5.79 -6.91 -0.88
N GLU A 131 6.56 -7.35 0.12
CA GLU A 131 6.14 -8.46 0.96
C GLU A 131 4.84 -8.15 1.72
N ALA A 132 4.68 -6.93 2.26
CA ALA A 132 3.46 -6.52 2.96
C ALA A 132 2.24 -6.52 2.00
N SER A 133 2.46 -6.10 0.75
CA SER A 133 1.42 -6.13 -0.29
C SER A 133 0.97 -7.57 -0.64
N HIS A 134 1.87 -8.55 -0.60
CA HIS A 134 1.51 -9.95 -0.79
C HIS A 134 0.73 -10.48 0.41
N LYS A 135 1.15 -10.12 1.64
CA LYS A 135 0.45 -10.54 2.87
C LYS A 135 -0.96 -9.97 2.96
N ILE A 136 -1.19 -8.70 2.59
CA ILE A 136 -2.55 -8.13 2.61
C ILE A 136 -3.44 -8.81 1.56
N HIS A 137 -2.89 -9.17 0.39
CA HIS A 137 -3.63 -9.94 -0.61
C HIS A 137 -3.97 -11.35 -0.09
N GLU A 138 -3.05 -12.04 0.58
CA GLU A 138 -3.35 -13.32 1.23
C GLU A 138 -4.41 -13.16 2.33
N LEU A 139 -4.28 -12.12 3.16
CA LEU A 139 -5.21 -11.82 4.26
C LEU A 139 -6.64 -11.62 3.75
N THR A 140 -6.81 -10.85 2.67
CA THR A 140 -8.12 -10.58 2.07
C THR A 140 -8.78 -11.84 1.51
N ARG A 141 -8.01 -12.81 0.98
CA ARG A 141 -8.53 -14.12 0.55
C ARG A 141 -9.08 -14.97 1.69
N HIS A 142 -8.58 -14.74 2.91
CA HIS A 142 -8.98 -15.50 4.09
C HIS A 142 -10.12 -14.85 4.90
N LEU A 143 -10.54 -13.62 4.55
CA LEU A 143 -11.52 -12.83 5.31
C LEU A 143 -12.78 -13.60 5.73
N GLY A 144 -13.37 -14.34 4.80
CA GLY A 144 -14.59 -15.11 5.02
C GLY A 144 -14.40 -16.58 5.41
N SER A 145 -13.17 -17.09 5.42
CA SER A 145 -12.90 -18.52 5.49
C SER A 145 -12.02 -18.96 6.64
N ASP A 146 -11.08 -18.13 7.09
CA ASP A 146 -10.14 -18.48 8.16
C ASP A 146 -9.69 -17.26 8.97
N VAL A 147 -10.42 -17.01 10.07
CA VAL A 147 -10.17 -15.91 11.00
C VAL A 147 -8.78 -15.98 11.65
N GLU A 148 -8.30 -17.19 11.97
CA GLU A 148 -7.00 -17.35 12.64
C GLU A 148 -5.85 -16.98 11.72
N VAL A 149 -5.95 -17.39 10.44
CA VAL A 149 -4.98 -17.02 9.41
C VAL A 149 -5.00 -15.51 9.16
N SER A 150 -6.17 -14.91 8.98
CA SER A 150 -6.27 -13.46 8.76
C SER A 150 -5.70 -12.65 9.93
N LEU A 151 -5.98 -13.04 11.19
CA LEU A 151 -5.40 -12.38 12.37
C LEU A 151 -3.88 -12.59 12.50
N LYS A 152 -3.35 -13.74 12.07
CA LYS A 152 -1.90 -13.97 12.02
C LYS A 152 -1.24 -13.02 11.01
N LEU A 153 -1.80 -12.93 9.81
CA LEU A 153 -1.31 -12.04 8.76
C LEU A 153 -1.40 -10.56 9.15
N SER A 154 -2.47 -10.14 9.85
CA SER A 154 -2.60 -8.79 10.40
C SER A 154 -1.39 -8.42 11.26
N ARG A 155 -1.00 -9.29 12.20
CA ARG A 155 0.13 -9.05 13.11
C ARG A 155 1.48 -9.02 12.41
N GLU A 156 1.63 -9.82 11.35
CA GLU A 156 2.84 -9.79 10.52
C GLU A 156 2.97 -8.45 9.81
N ILE A 157 1.90 -7.95 9.17
CA ILE A 157 1.89 -6.65 8.50
C ILE A 157 2.18 -5.51 9.50
N GLN A 158 1.57 -5.52 10.67
CA GLN A 158 1.86 -4.55 11.74
C GLN A 158 3.32 -4.63 12.22
N ALA A 159 3.97 -5.80 12.18
CA ALA A 159 5.38 -5.90 12.51
C ALA A 159 6.27 -5.31 11.41
N MET A 160 5.85 -5.44 10.15
CA MET A 160 6.54 -4.86 8.99
C MET A 160 6.39 -3.34 8.94
N GLU A 161 5.25 -2.78 9.33
CA GLU A 161 5.09 -1.33 9.49
C GLU A 161 6.11 -0.76 10.49
N ARG A 162 6.22 -1.35 11.69
CA ARG A 162 7.24 -0.95 12.68
C ARG A 162 8.68 -1.08 12.18
N GLU A 163 8.97 -2.10 11.38
CA GLU A 163 10.29 -2.24 10.73
C GLU A 163 10.50 -1.16 9.65
N GLY A 164 9.44 -0.81 8.91
CA GLY A 164 9.42 0.27 7.94
C GLY A 164 9.70 1.63 8.56
N ASP A 165 9.11 1.89 9.74
CA ASP A 165 9.33 3.08 10.56
C ASP A 165 10.83 3.31 10.86
N ASP A 166 11.53 2.25 11.31
CA ASP A 166 12.97 2.29 11.57
C ASP A 166 13.78 2.58 10.29
N ILE A 167 13.37 2.00 9.15
CA ILE A 167 14.00 2.23 7.85
C ILE A 167 13.77 3.67 7.36
N LYS A 168 12.55 4.20 7.51
CA LYS A 168 12.20 5.60 7.20
C LYS A 168 13.11 6.55 7.97
N ASP A 169 13.19 6.40 9.28
CA ASP A 169 13.97 7.29 10.14
C ASP A 169 15.45 7.29 9.73
N THR A 170 15.98 6.11 9.42
CA THR A 170 17.35 5.97 8.93
C THR A 170 17.54 6.64 7.56
N LEU A 171 16.60 6.44 6.61
CA LEU A 171 16.63 7.08 5.29
C LEU A 171 16.58 8.60 5.38
N LEU A 172 15.70 9.15 6.22
CA LEU A 172 15.58 10.59 6.44
C LEU A 172 16.86 11.15 7.07
N GLN A 173 17.43 10.46 8.06
CA GLN A 173 18.70 10.85 8.65
C GLN A 173 19.80 10.92 7.58
N ARG A 174 19.95 9.87 6.76
CA ARG A 174 20.95 9.83 5.68
C ARG A 174 20.74 10.93 4.64
N LEU A 175 19.49 11.20 4.29
CA LEU A 175 19.13 12.26 3.35
C LEU A 175 19.57 13.63 3.85
N TYR A 176 19.41 13.91 5.16
CA TYR A 176 19.82 15.18 5.75
C TYR A 176 21.33 15.25 6.03
N GLU A 177 22.01 14.14 6.29
CA GLU A 177 23.48 14.10 6.43
C GLU A 177 24.19 14.61 5.17
N ILE A 178 23.59 14.40 4.00
CA ILE A 178 24.15 14.80 2.70
C ILE A 178 23.66 16.17 2.21
N GLU A 179 22.93 16.93 3.05
CA GLU A 179 22.26 18.18 2.64
C GLU A 179 23.19 19.21 1.97
N LYS A 180 24.48 19.22 2.36
CA LYS A 180 25.49 20.16 1.85
C LYS A 180 26.05 19.75 0.49
N GLU A 181 25.79 18.51 0.07
CA GLU A 181 26.33 17.92 -1.15
C GLU A 181 25.34 17.88 -2.31
N ILE A 182 24.05 18.05 -2.02
CA ILE A 182 22.95 17.95 -2.98
C ILE A 182 22.06 19.20 -2.91
N ASP A 183 21.28 19.46 -3.96
CA ASP A 183 20.40 20.61 -3.99
C ASP A 183 19.14 20.40 -3.11
N ILE A 184 18.62 21.49 -2.56
CA ILE A 184 17.44 21.46 -1.67
C ILE A 184 16.20 20.86 -2.33
N ILE A 185 16.04 20.99 -3.66
CA ILE A 185 14.88 20.44 -4.36
C ILE A 185 15.00 18.91 -4.42
N SER A 186 16.20 18.36 -4.61
CA SER A 186 16.46 16.92 -4.49
C SER A 186 16.19 16.40 -3.08
N ILE A 187 16.54 17.18 -2.04
CA ILE A 187 16.22 16.82 -0.65
C ILE A 187 14.71 16.73 -0.45
N LEU A 188 13.96 17.75 -0.86
CA LEU A 188 12.51 17.77 -0.71
C LEU A 188 11.84 16.63 -1.49
N GLN A 189 12.28 16.41 -2.74
CA GLN A 189 11.78 15.32 -3.58
C GLN A 189 11.97 13.95 -2.91
N MET A 190 13.18 13.65 -2.42
CA MET A 190 13.45 12.35 -1.83
C MET A 190 12.81 12.18 -0.45
N LYS A 191 12.68 13.27 0.32
CA LYS A 191 11.89 13.27 1.55
C LYS A 191 10.44 12.87 1.25
N ASP A 192 9.83 13.48 0.24
CA ASP A 192 8.45 13.17 -0.16
C ASP A 192 8.34 11.70 -0.61
N VAL A 193 9.30 11.20 -1.41
CA VAL A 193 9.34 9.77 -1.78
C VAL A 193 9.39 8.86 -0.55
N ILE A 194 10.24 9.16 0.42
CA ILE A 194 10.38 8.34 1.64
C ILE A 194 9.08 8.35 2.45
N ILE A 195 8.46 9.53 2.64
CA ILE A 195 7.19 9.66 3.37
C ILE A 195 6.06 8.93 2.64
N PHE A 196 5.97 9.05 1.31
CA PHE A 196 4.91 8.35 0.59
C PHE A 196 5.12 6.84 0.55
N ILE A 197 6.35 6.33 0.67
CA ILE A 197 6.60 4.89 0.83
C ILE A 197 6.11 4.42 2.20
N ASP A 198 6.35 5.22 3.24
CA ASP A 198 5.88 4.98 4.60
C ASP A 198 4.35 4.96 4.69
N ASP A 199 3.69 5.95 4.08
CA ASP A 199 2.23 6.03 3.99
C ASP A 199 1.59 4.77 3.33
N ILE A 200 2.37 3.99 2.55
CA ILE A 200 1.91 2.69 2.01
C ILE A 200 1.79 1.67 3.15
N LEU A 201 2.80 1.54 4.00
CA LEU A 201 2.77 0.59 5.11
C LEU A 201 1.74 1.00 6.17
N ASP A 202 1.65 2.28 6.50
CA ASP A 202 0.64 2.81 7.43
C ASP A 202 -0.78 2.46 6.94
N SER A 203 -1.05 2.69 5.64
CA SER A 203 -2.35 2.36 5.06
C SER A 203 -2.63 0.84 5.05
N LEU A 204 -1.60 0.01 4.92
CA LEU A 204 -1.73 -1.43 5.05
C LEU A 204 -1.99 -1.84 6.50
N GLU A 205 -1.37 -1.18 7.47
CA GLU A 205 -1.64 -1.38 8.89
C GLU A 205 -3.10 -1.04 9.23
N ASP A 206 -3.60 0.13 8.78
CA ASP A 206 -5.00 0.55 8.91
C ASP A 206 -5.98 -0.49 8.36
N ALA A 207 -5.62 -1.12 7.24
CA ALA A 207 -6.40 -2.21 6.66
C ALA A 207 -6.46 -3.42 7.62
N THR A 208 -5.36 -3.75 8.30
CA THR A 208 -5.36 -4.82 9.31
C THR A 208 -6.22 -4.51 10.52
N LEU A 209 -6.21 -3.26 11.00
CA LEU A 209 -7.03 -2.81 12.12
C LEU A 209 -8.53 -2.95 11.81
N SER A 210 -8.92 -2.62 10.58
CA SER A 210 -10.28 -2.78 10.09
C SER A 210 -10.75 -4.24 10.14
N VAL A 211 -9.85 -5.19 9.87
CA VAL A 211 -10.11 -6.63 9.92
C VAL A 211 -10.17 -7.15 11.35
N GLU A 212 -9.33 -6.64 12.24
CA GLU A 212 -9.40 -6.98 13.66
C GLU A 212 -10.71 -6.51 14.30
N ILE A 213 -11.16 -5.29 13.96
CA ILE A 213 -12.47 -4.75 14.39
C ILE A 213 -13.60 -5.66 13.88
N PHE A 214 -13.58 -6.02 12.60
CA PHE A 214 -14.57 -6.93 12.03
C PHE A 214 -14.68 -8.25 12.81
N TYR A 215 -13.54 -8.85 13.17
CA TYR A 215 -13.54 -10.12 13.89
C TYR A 215 -13.87 -9.98 15.37
N ALA A 216 -13.60 -8.83 15.98
CA ALA A 216 -14.01 -8.55 17.35
C ALA A 216 -15.55 -8.49 17.46
N THR A 217 -16.23 -7.87 16.49
CA THR A 217 -17.70 -7.74 16.45
C THR A 217 -18.43 -9.03 16.09
N LEU A 218 -17.77 -9.99 15.40
CA LEU A 218 -18.33 -11.32 15.18
C LEU A 218 -18.36 -12.22 16.41
N LYS A 219 -17.54 -11.93 17.43
CA LYS A 219 -17.44 -12.73 18.66
C LYS A 219 -18.38 -12.25 19.77
N SER A 220 -19.02 -11.09 19.60
CA SER A 220 -20.06 -10.53 20.47
C SER A 220 -21.45 -11.00 20.06
#